data_AF-A0A124G2I1-F1
#
_entry.id   AF-A0A124G2I1-F1
#
_cell.length_a   1.000
_cell.length_b   1.000
_cell.length_c   1.000
_cell.angle_alpha   90.00
_cell.angle_beta   90.00
_cell.angle_gamma   90.00
#
_symmetry.space_group_name_H-M   'P 1'
#
loop_
_entity.id
_entity.type
_entity.pdbx_description
1 polymer ?
#
loop_
_entity_poly.entity_id
_entity_poly.type
_entity_poly.pdbx_seq_one_letter_code
_entity_poly.pdbx_strand_id
1 'polypeptide(L)'
;MKTVLVLVLGAVLMILVVMNTLLLMELRSRLESLERESSISFTRMSALEARVGSLQWDLSEMKEMMTEPSRLLRSQDYRLESINLESAVVRINLTFAQVETPYMELLLKDRDTGLIRLLELRQEQGVYTAVANLVPTSDYAYQVLMNVNGIEKYSEEYVIPADVFQVQRYHFSAQIFSTTDAQLHYSFRFMVQAVIKHDERSITGARVKVFKEGEEISNLEYPFDGPMNFREGTVNYRIPKEDQSLYKFFLEVDYGLGETKTEEIIVD
;
A
#
# COMPACT_ATOMS: atom_id res chain seq x y z
N MET A 1 62.03 -57.33 76.35
CA MET A 1 61.08 -57.76 75.28
C MET A 1 59.78 -56.96 75.27
N LYS A 2 59.07 -56.79 76.41
CA LYS A 2 57.80 -56.04 76.47
C LYS A 2 57.89 -54.56 76.06
N THR A 3 58.94 -53.83 76.45
CA THR A 3 59.13 -52.39 76.13
C THR A 3 59.35 -52.11 74.65
N VAL A 4 60.11 -52.97 73.96
CA VAL A 4 60.36 -52.85 72.51
C VAL A 4 59.06 -53.07 71.72
N LEU A 5 58.24 -54.04 72.14
CA LEU A 5 56.96 -54.33 71.49
C LEU A 5 55.96 -53.18 71.61
N VAL A 6 55.93 -52.50 72.76
CA VAL A 6 55.08 -51.31 72.99
C VAL A 6 55.53 -50.13 72.13
N LEU A 7 56.84 -49.90 71.98
CA LEU A 7 57.37 -48.84 71.11
C LEU A 7 57.06 -49.09 69.63
N VAL A 8 57.22 -50.33 69.16
CA VAL A 8 56.88 -50.71 67.78
C VAL A 8 55.38 -50.54 67.54
N LEU A 9 54.52 -50.98 68.47
CA LEU A 9 53.08 -50.81 68.35
C LEU A 9 52.68 -49.32 68.31
N GLY A 10 53.32 -48.49 69.14
CA GLY A 10 53.10 -47.04 69.18
C GLY A 10 53.53 -46.35 67.88
N ALA A 11 54.65 -46.76 67.29
CA ALA A 11 55.10 -46.24 66.00
C ALA A 11 54.15 -46.63 64.85
N VAL A 12 53.68 -47.88 64.82
CA VAL A 12 52.70 -48.36 63.83
C VAL A 12 51.37 -47.62 63.95
N LEU A 13 50.88 -47.39 65.17
CA LEU A 13 49.69 -46.59 65.43
C LEU A 13 49.86 -45.14 64.93
N MET A 14 51.03 -44.54 65.17
CA MET A 14 51.31 -43.18 64.71
C MET A 14 51.33 -43.10 63.17
N ILE A 15 51.92 -44.08 62.49
CA ILE A 15 51.91 -44.18 61.03
C ILE A 15 50.48 -44.32 60.49
N LEU A 16 49.66 -45.16 61.12
CA LEU A 16 48.25 -45.31 60.75
C LEU A 16 47.45 -44.01 60.90
N VAL A 17 47.67 -43.27 61.99
CA VAL A 17 47.02 -41.96 62.19
C VAL A 17 47.45 -40.97 61.11
N VAL A 18 48.74 -40.91 60.79
CA VAL A 18 49.26 -40.00 59.73
C VAL A 18 48.74 -40.38 58.35
N MET A 19 48.65 -41.67 58.01
CA MET A 19 48.06 -42.10 56.74
C MET A 19 46.57 -41.77 56.66
N ASN A 20 45.81 -41.95 57.74
CA ASN A 20 44.40 -41.60 57.78
C ASN A 20 44.18 -40.09 57.62
N THR A 21 45.00 -39.25 58.25
CA THR A 21 44.87 -37.79 58.09
C THR A 21 45.22 -37.34 56.68
N LEU A 22 46.24 -37.94 56.04
CA LEU A 22 46.57 -37.66 54.64
C LEU A 22 45.45 -38.08 53.68
N LEU A 23 44.86 -39.27 53.87
CA LEU A 23 43.72 -39.74 53.07
C LEU A 23 42.50 -38.82 53.23
N LEU A 24 42.21 -38.36 54.46
CA LEU A 24 41.12 -37.42 54.72
C LEU A 24 41.37 -36.06 54.07
N MET A 25 42.61 -35.57 54.04
CA MET A 25 42.97 -34.34 53.34
C MET A 25 42.78 -34.48 51.83
N GLU A 26 43.21 -35.60 51.24
CA GLU A 26 43.04 -35.85 49.81
C GLU A 26 41.56 -35.97 49.42
N LEU A 27 40.77 -36.70 50.22
CA LEU A 27 39.33 -36.82 50.02
C LEU A 27 38.63 -35.46 50.11
N ARG A 28 39.00 -34.64 51.11
CA ARG A 28 38.44 -33.28 51.25
C ARG A 28 38.80 -32.40 50.05
N SER A 29 40.04 -32.45 49.59
CA SER A 29 40.46 -31.69 48.40
C SER A 29 39.71 -32.10 47.14
N ARG A 30 39.46 -33.40 46.94
CA ARG A 30 38.64 -33.90 45.82
C ARG A 30 37.16 -33.49 45.94
N LEU A 31 36.63 -33.45 47.16
CA LEU A 31 35.26 -33.03 47.42
C LEU A 31 35.07 -31.54 47.11
N GLU A 32 36.01 -30.70 47.54
CA GLU A 32 36.04 -29.27 47.22
C GLU A 32 36.20 -29.01 45.71
N SER A 33 36.98 -29.83 44.99
CA SER A 33 37.07 -29.72 43.52
C SER A 33 35.77 -30.10 42.82
N LEU A 34 35.09 -31.17 43.27
CA LEU A 34 33.81 -31.59 42.72
C LEU A 34 32.69 -30.56 42.99
N GLU A 35 32.68 -29.94 44.17
CA GLU A 35 31.74 -28.86 44.48
C GLU A 35 31.97 -27.65 43.58
N ARG A 36 33.23 -27.28 43.32
CA ARG A 36 33.56 -26.21 42.37
C ARG A 36 33.15 -26.55 40.94
N GLU A 37 33.43 -27.77 40.49
CA GLU A 37 33.01 -28.22 39.15
C GLU A 37 31.48 -28.23 39.01
N SER A 38 30.76 -28.69 40.04
CA SER A 38 29.31 -28.65 40.10
C SER A 38 28.76 -27.23 40.07
N SER A 39 29.36 -26.30 40.84
CA SER A 39 28.98 -24.88 40.85
C SER A 39 29.23 -24.20 39.49
N ILE A 40 30.35 -24.50 38.84
CA ILE A 40 30.66 -24.03 37.48
C ILE A 40 29.66 -24.61 36.48
N SER A 41 29.34 -25.89 36.59
CA SER A 41 28.35 -26.56 35.75
C SER A 41 26.96 -25.94 35.90
N PHE A 42 26.53 -25.68 37.14
CA PHE A 42 25.26 -25.02 37.44
C PHE A 42 25.20 -23.61 36.83
N THR A 43 26.29 -22.83 36.98
CA THR A 43 26.38 -21.48 36.40
C THR A 43 26.34 -21.52 34.87
N ARG A 44 27.00 -22.50 34.23
CA ARG A 44 26.91 -22.72 32.79
C ARG A 44 25.51 -23.12 32.35
N MET A 45 24.81 -23.94 33.15
CA MET A 45 23.44 -24.35 32.88
C MET A 45 22.46 -23.18 32.97
N SER A 46 22.57 -22.33 34.01
CA SER A 46 21.77 -21.10 34.10
C SER A 46 22.06 -20.13 32.94
N ALA A 47 23.33 -20.02 32.51
CA ALA A 47 23.68 -19.21 31.34
C ALA A 47 23.10 -19.79 30.02
N LEU A 48 23.03 -21.12 29.90
CA LEU A 48 22.38 -21.80 28.79
C LEU A 48 20.87 -21.60 28.80
N GLU A 49 20.20 -21.73 29.94
CA GLU A 49 18.76 -21.45 30.08
C GLU A 49 18.43 -20.00 29.72
N ALA A 50 19.25 -19.04 30.16
CA ALA A 50 19.09 -17.64 29.78
C ALA A 50 19.23 -17.42 28.27
N ARG A 51 20.20 -18.09 27.61
CA ARG A 51 20.36 -18.06 26.15
C ARG A 51 19.22 -18.73 25.41
N VAL A 52 18.67 -19.82 25.93
CA VAL A 52 17.50 -20.48 25.34
C VAL A 52 16.28 -19.56 25.46
N GLY A 53 16.10 -18.90 26.60
CA GLY A 53 15.05 -17.90 26.79
C GLY A 53 15.17 -16.71 25.82
N SER A 54 16.39 -16.18 25.62
CA SER A 54 16.62 -15.12 24.64
C SER A 54 16.34 -15.59 23.21
N LEU A 55 16.80 -16.78 22.82
CA LEU A 55 16.53 -17.35 21.50
C LEU A 55 15.03 -17.59 21.27
N GLN A 56 14.27 -17.98 22.30
CA GLN A 56 12.82 -18.11 22.21
C GLN A 56 12.13 -16.76 22.03
N TRP A 57 12.62 -15.72 22.70
CA TRP A 57 12.16 -14.36 22.51
C TRP A 57 12.50 -13.85 21.10
N ASP A 58 13.74 -14.01 20.65
CA ASP A 58 14.19 -13.67 19.29
C ASP A 58 13.37 -14.43 18.22
N LEU A 59 13.09 -15.72 18.43
CA LEU A 59 12.23 -16.52 17.53
C LEU A 59 10.79 -16.01 17.50
N SER A 60 10.25 -15.58 18.64
CA SER A 60 8.90 -15.02 18.72
C SER A 60 8.82 -13.67 18.02
N GLU A 61 9.83 -12.81 18.21
CA GLU A 61 9.96 -11.52 17.55
C GLU A 61 10.14 -11.70 16.02
N MET A 62 11.00 -12.63 15.59
CA MET A 62 11.15 -12.97 14.16
C MET A 62 9.85 -13.50 13.55
N LYS A 63 9.10 -14.33 14.28
CA LYS A 63 7.79 -14.81 13.85
C LYS A 63 6.79 -13.67 13.74
N GLU A 64 6.80 -12.74 14.68
CA GLU A 64 5.94 -11.56 14.67
C GLU A 64 6.27 -10.62 13.49
N MET A 65 7.56 -10.36 13.25
CA MET A 65 8.07 -9.59 12.09
C MET A 65 7.77 -10.24 10.74
N MET A 66 7.69 -11.58 10.66
CA MET A 66 7.23 -12.29 9.46
C MET A 66 5.70 -12.23 9.28
N THR A 67 4.95 -11.97 10.35
CA THR A 67 3.48 -11.82 10.31
C THR A 67 2.99 -10.38 10.15
N GLU A 68 3.87 -9.42 9.85
CA GLU A 68 3.45 -8.06 9.51
C GLU A 68 2.67 -8.04 8.18
N PRO A 69 1.42 -7.54 8.17
CA PRO A 69 0.52 -7.53 7.01
C PRO A 69 1.13 -6.98 5.71
N SER A 70 2.01 -5.98 5.83
CA SER A 70 2.66 -5.30 4.71
C SER A 70 3.66 -6.18 3.96
N ARG A 71 4.32 -7.11 4.65
CA ARG A 71 5.29 -8.05 4.06
C ARG A 71 4.64 -9.32 3.50
N LEU A 72 3.33 -9.49 3.72
CA LEU A 72 2.60 -10.64 3.21
C LEU A 72 2.27 -10.49 1.73
N LEU A 73 2.01 -9.28 1.24
CA LEU A 73 1.64 -9.07 -0.16
C LEU A 73 2.86 -9.23 -1.07
N ARG A 74 2.84 -10.26 -1.91
CA ARG A 74 3.94 -10.64 -2.80
C ARG A 74 3.83 -9.98 -4.16
N SER A 75 2.63 -9.90 -4.72
CA SER A 75 2.39 -9.23 -6.00
C SER A 75 1.01 -8.63 -6.08
N GLN A 76 0.91 -7.58 -6.89
CA GLN A 76 -0.32 -6.91 -7.30
C GLN A 76 -0.34 -6.88 -8.81
N ASP A 77 -1.45 -7.31 -9.38
CA ASP A 77 -1.71 -7.23 -10.80
C ASP A 77 -3.10 -6.65 -11.03
N TYR A 78 -3.24 -5.81 -12.05
CA TYR A 78 -4.47 -5.11 -12.35
C TYR A 78 -4.85 -5.34 -13.79
N ARG A 79 -6.09 -5.77 -14.01
CA ARG A 79 -6.62 -6.01 -15.35
C ARG A 79 -7.88 -5.18 -15.56
N LEU A 80 -7.84 -4.29 -16.54
CA LEU A 80 -9.02 -3.61 -17.02
C LEU A 80 -9.90 -4.61 -17.80
N GLU A 81 -11.15 -4.75 -17.39
CA GLU A 81 -12.13 -5.63 -18.07
C GLU A 81 -13.00 -4.84 -19.05
N SER A 82 -13.42 -3.64 -18.66
CA SER A 82 -14.18 -2.72 -19.51
C SER A 82 -14.08 -1.30 -18.98
N ILE A 83 -14.27 -0.31 -19.86
CA ILE A 83 -14.27 1.10 -19.52
C ILE A 83 -15.23 1.88 -20.42
N ASN A 84 -15.91 2.86 -19.84
CA ASN A 84 -16.59 3.97 -20.52
C ASN A 84 -16.28 5.26 -19.75
N LEU A 85 -16.91 6.40 -20.09
CA LEU A 85 -16.65 7.67 -19.38
C LEU A 85 -17.18 7.71 -17.94
N GLU A 86 -18.15 6.86 -17.57
CA GLU A 86 -18.80 6.88 -16.26
C GLU A 86 -18.25 5.81 -15.30
N SER A 87 -17.75 4.70 -15.83
CA SER A 87 -17.41 3.49 -15.09
C SER A 87 -16.26 2.71 -15.74
N ALA A 88 -15.34 2.24 -14.91
CA ALA A 88 -14.29 1.29 -15.27
C ALA A 88 -14.38 0.06 -14.38
N VAL A 89 -14.35 -1.13 -14.98
CA VAL A 89 -14.34 -2.41 -14.28
C VAL A 89 -12.91 -2.92 -14.23
N VAL A 90 -12.36 -2.98 -13.02
CA VAL A 90 -10.97 -3.41 -12.79
C VAL A 90 -10.98 -4.68 -11.94
N ARG A 91 -10.33 -5.71 -12.46
CA ARG A 91 -9.98 -6.91 -11.69
C ARG A 91 -8.65 -6.67 -10.99
N ILE A 92 -8.66 -6.77 -9.66
CA ILE A 92 -7.49 -6.64 -8.79
C ILE A 92 -7.07 -8.05 -8.38
N ASN A 93 -5.87 -8.45 -8.77
CA ASN A 93 -5.29 -9.75 -8.46
C ASN A 93 -4.16 -9.58 -7.43
N LEU A 94 -4.29 -10.24 -6.30
CA LEU A 94 -3.34 -10.18 -5.20
C LEU A 94 -2.78 -11.56 -4.92
N THR A 95 -1.46 -11.65 -4.74
CA THR A 95 -0.84 -12.87 -4.22
C THR A 95 -0.11 -12.58 -2.93
N PHE A 96 -0.20 -13.50 -1.98
CA PHE A 96 0.45 -13.36 -0.68
C PHE A 96 1.49 -14.46 -0.46
N ALA A 97 2.56 -14.15 0.26
CA ALA A 97 3.71 -15.04 0.43
C ALA A 97 3.36 -16.28 1.27
N GLN A 98 2.61 -16.10 2.37
CA GLN A 98 2.13 -17.18 3.25
C GLN A 98 0.91 -16.68 4.01
N VAL A 99 -0.30 -17.02 3.56
CA VAL A 99 -1.50 -16.69 4.33
C VAL A 99 -2.45 -17.88 4.40
N GLU A 100 -2.60 -18.42 5.60
CA GLU A 100 -3.61 -19.42 5.97
C GLU A 100 -4.84 -18.72 6.58
N THR A 101 -5.32 -17.62 5.98
CA THR A 101 -6.54 -16.96 6.45
C THR A 101 -7.70 -17.27 5.52
N PRO A 102 -8.81 -17.83 6.03
CA PRO A 102 -9.96 -18.20 5.22
C PRO A 102 -10.78 -16.98 4.77
N TYR A 103 -10.56 -15.81 5.38
CA TYR A 103 -11.31 -14.59 5.09
C TYR A 103 -10.38 -13.41 4.85
N MET A 104 -10.54 -12.79 3.68
CA MET A 104 -9.91 -11.53 3.33
C MET A 104 -10.92 -10.64 2.60
N GLU A 105 -10.88 -9.35 2.88
CA GLU A 105 -11.66 -8.35 2.17
C GLU A 105 -10.76 -7.22 1.70
N LEU A 106 -11.19 -6.54 0.65
CA LEU A 106 -10.53 -5.36 0.12
C LEU A 106 -11.37 -4.13 0.46
N LEU A 107 -10.80 -3.26 1.28
CA LEU A 107 -11.34 -1.94 1.61
C LEU A 107 -10.92 -0.96 0.53
N LEU A 108 -11.80 -0.71 -0.42
CA LEU A 108 -11.59 0.22 -1.51
C LEU A 108 -12.03 1.63 -1.09
N LYS A 109 -11.13 2.60 -1.23
CA LYS A 109 -11.36 4.00 -0.90
C LYS A 109 -11.26 4.87 -2.15
N ASP A 110 -12.34 5.59 -2.42
CA ASP A 110 -12.37 6.69 -3.36
C ASP A 110 -11.70 7.91 -2.71
N ARG A 111 -10.59 8.40 -3.27
CA ARG A 111 -9.80 9.48 -2.65
C ARG A 111 -10.41 10.86 -2.87
N ASP A 112 -11.24 11.03 -3.89
CA ASP A 112 -11.87 12.32 -4.18
C ASP A 112 -13.09 12.55 -3.29
N THR A 113 -13.90 11.50 -3.08
CA THR A 113 -15.12 11.58 -2.26
C THR A 113 -14.93 11.10 -0.82
N GLY A 114 -13.87 10.34 -0.55
CA GLY A 114 -13.64 9.68 0.74
C GLY A 114 -14.52 8.45 0.99
N LEU A 115 -15.34 8.04 0.02
CA LEU A 115 -16.23 6.88 0.14
C LEU A 115 -15.42 5.58 0.26
N ILE A 116 -15.74 4.75 1.25
CA ILE A 116 -15.11 3.43 1.46
C ILE A 116 -16.12 2.34 1.13
N ARG A 117 -15.68 1.32 0.38
CA ARG A 117 -16.45 0.13 -0.02
C ARG A 117 -15.67 -1.12 0.36
N LEU A 118 -16.37 -2.11 0.91
CA LEU A 118 -15.82 -3.45 1.15
C LEU A 118 -16.09 -4.35 -0.06
N LEU A 119 -15.05 -4.99 -0.57
CA LEU A 119 -15.12 -5.96 -1.65
C LEU A 119 -14.61 -7.31 -1.16
N GLU A 120 -15.39 -8.36 -1.39
CA GLU A 120 -15.00 -9.72 -1.06
C GLU A 120 -13.85 -10.18 -1.98
N LEU A 121 -12.80 -10.77 -1.40
CA LEU A 121 -11.72 -11.39 -2.16
C LEU A 121 -12.01 -12.87 -2.38
N ARG A 122 -12.14 -13.27 -3.64
CA ARG A 122 -12.31 -14.68 -4.02
C ARG A 122 -10.96 -15.31 -4.28
N GLN A 123 -10.69 -16.45 -3.65
CA GLN A 123 -9.45 -17.19 -3.84
C GLN A 123 -9.60 -18.24 -4.95
N GLU A 124 -8.72 -18.21 -5.94
CA GLU A 124 -8.60 -19.23 -6.98
C GLU A 124 -7.11 -19.53 -7.23
N GLN A 125 -6.70 -20.79 -7.07
CA GLN A 125 -5.33 -21.25 -7.32
C GLN A 125 -4.22 -20.43 -6.63
N GLY A 126 -4.50 -19.90 -5.43
CA GLY A 126 -3.54 -19.09 -4.67
C GLY A 126 -3.50 -17.60 -5.03
N VAL A 127 -4.39 -17.15 -5.92
CA VAL A 127 -4.61 -15.74 -6.26
C VAL A 127 -5.91 -15.27 -5.63
N TYR A 128 -5.88 -14.14 -4.94
CA TYR A 128 -7.05 -13.48 -4.38
C TYR A 128 -7.51 -12.39 -5.35
N THR A 129 -8.77 -12.45 -5.76
CA THR A 129 -9.33 -11.59 -6.80
C THR A 129 -10.50 -10.80 -6.27
N ALA A 130 -10.50 -9.49 -6.52
CA ALA A 130 -11.66 -8.62 -6.36
C ALA A 130 -11.98 -7.92 -7.69
N VAL A 131 -13.26 -7.63 -7.92
CA VAL A 131 -13.69 -6.82 -9.07
C VAL A 131 -14.24 -5.50 -8.54
N ALA A 132 -13.66 -4.40 -8.99
CA ALA A 132 -14.00 -3.06 -8.56
C ALA A 132 -14.62 -2.27 -9.70
N ASN A 133 -15.74 -1.58 -9.42
CA ASN A 133 -16.35 -0.61 -10.32
C ASN A 133 -15.91 0.80 -9.88
N LEU A 134 -15.07 1.41 -10.69
CA LEU A 134 -14.35 2.66 -10.41
C LEU A 134 -14.87 3.78 -11.30
N VAL A 135 -14.85 5.02 -10.80
CA VAL A 135 -15.06 6.20 -11.64
C VAL A 135 -13.75 6.50 -12.40
N PRO A 136 -13.74 6.54 -13.75
CA PRO A 136 -12.52 6.69 -14.55
C PRO A 136 -11.79 8.03 -14.38
N THR A 137 -12.42 9.02 -13.75
CA THR A 137 -11.84 10.32 -13.44
C THR A 137 -11.41 10.47 -11.98
N SER A 138 -11.45 9.39 -11.20
CA SER A 138 -11.15 9.42 -9.76
C SER A 138 -9.95 8.59 -9.35
N ASP A 139 -9.34 8.99 -8.24
CA ASP A 139 -8.21 8.30 -7.63
C ASP A 139 -8.68 7.29 -6.58
N TYR A 140 -8.13 6.07 -6.62
CA TYR A 140 -8.51 5.00 -5.71
C TYR A 140 -7.30 4.42 -4.99
N ALA A 141 -7.51 4.13 -3.71
CA ALA A 141 -6.60 3.36 -2.89
C ALA A 141 -7.34 2.22 -2.20
N TYR A 142 -6.61 1.22 -1.72
CA TYR A 142 -7.20 0.13 -0.97
C TYR A 142 -6.28 -0.44 0.09
N GLN A 143 -6.90 -1.09 1.08
CA GLN A 143 -6.23 -1.93 2.07
C GLN A 143 -6.87 -3.31 2.07
N VAL A 144 -6.09 -4.33 2.39
CA VAL A 144 -6.58 -5.69 2.59
C VAL A 144 -6.84 -5.87 4.07
N LEU A 145 -8.09 -6.16 4.41
CA LEU A 145 -8.52 -6.59 5.73
C LEU A 145 -8.35 -8.10 5.83
N MET A 146 -7.59 -8.55 6.83
CA MET A 146 -7.31 -9.96 7.10
C MET A 146 -7.68 -10.28 8.54
N ASN A 147 -8.29 -11.45 8.76
CA ASN A 147 -8.47 -11.98 10.10
C ASN A 147 -7.35 -12.97 10.43
N VAL A 148 -6.42 -12.58 11.29
CA VAL A 148 -5.29 -13.40 11.72
C VAL A 148 -5.50 -13.79 13.17
N ASN A 149 -5.77 -15.06 13.44
CA ASN A 149 -5.98 -15.60 14.79
C ASN A 149 -7.08 -14.88 15.60
N GLY A 150 -8.17 -14.47 14.95
CA GLY A 150 -9.29 -13.76 15.60
C GLY A 150 -9.07 -12.26 15.78
N ILE A 151 -7.97 -11.71 15.25
CA ILE A 151 -7.65 -10.28 15.27
C ILE A 151 -7.68 -9.75 13.85
N GLU A 152 -8.47 -8.70 13.64
CA GLU A 152 -8.47 -7.96 12.38
C GLU A 152 -7.16 -7.18 12.22
N LYS A 153 -6.50 -7.40 11.09
CA LYS A 153 -5.29 -6.68 10.67
C LYS A 153 -5.52 -6.08 9.29
N TYR A 154 -4.95 -4.89 9.08
CA TYR A 154 -5.01 -4.17 7.83
C TYR A 154 -3.62 -4.21 7.17
N SER A 155 -3.58 -4.39 5.85
CA SER A 155 -2.36 -4.15 5.09
C SER A 155 -2.01 -2.66 5.05
N GLU A 156 -0.84 -2.35 4.51
CA GLU A 156 -0.56 -0.99 4.01
C GLU A 156 -1.60 -0.56 2.97
N GLU A 157 -1.71 0.76 2.79
CA GLU A 157 -2.55 1.35 1.75
C GLU A 157 -1.83 1.30 0.40
N TYR A 158 -2.48 0.67 -0.58
CA TYR A 158 -2.01 0.57 -1.96
C TYR A 158 -2.85 1.46 -2.88
N VAL A 159 -2.23 2.03 -3.90
CA VAL A 159 -2.92 2.89 -4.88
C VAL A 159 -3.16 2.08 -6.15
N ILE A 160 -4.38 2.12 -6.69
CA ILE A 160 -4.66 1.54 -8.00
C ILE A 160 -4.04 2.49 -9.04
N PRO A 161 -3.09 2.03 -9.88
CA PRO A 161 -2.41 2.92 -10.82
C PRO A 161 -3.37 3.56 -11.81
N ALA A 162 -3.24 4.87 -12.02
CA ALA A 162 -4.13 5.63 -12.91
C ALA A 162 -4.10 5.11 -14.36
N ASP A 163 -2.93 4.62 -14.83
CA ASP A 163 -2.79 4.07 -16.18
C ASP A 163 -3.57 2.77 -16.39
N VAL A 164 -4.04 2.10 -15.35
CA VAL A 164 -4.88 0.91 -15.45
C VAL A 164 -6.28 1.25 -15.96
N PHE A 165 -6.92 2.29 -15.43
CA PHE A 165 -8.37 2.48 -15.60
C PHE A 165 -8.83 3.92 -15.82
N GLN A 166 -7.97 4.92 -15.66
CA GLN A 166 -8.41 6.30 -15.83
C GLN A 166 -8.54 6.67 -17.31
N VAL A 167 -9.46 7.59 -17.58
CA VAL A 167 -9.54 8.35 -18.84
C VAL A 167 -8.83 9.68 -18.68
N GLN A 168 -8.39 10.26 -19.79
CA GLN A 168 -7.57 11.45 -19.73
C GLN A 168 -8.39 12.62 -19.19
N ARG A 169 -7.90 13.25 -18.13
CA ARG A 169 -8.63 14.35 -17.48
C ARG A 169 -8.37 15.65 -18.25
N TYR A 170 -9.19 16.64 -18.02
CA TYR A 170 -8.98 17.99 -18.52
C TYR A 170 -9.37 19.02 -17.46
N HIS A 171 -8.81 20.20 -17.60
CA HIS A 171 -9.24 21.41 -16.94
C HIS A 171 -9.82 22.36 -17.97
N PHE A 172 -10.97 22.94 -17.66
CA PHE A 172 -11.63 23.92 -18.49
C PHE A 172 -11.95 25.16 -17.66
N SER A 173 -11.73 26.34 -18.24
CA SER A 173 -12.09 27.60 -17.63
C SER A 173 -12.64 28.56 -18.68
N ALA A 174 -13.73 29.25 -18.34
CA ALA A 174 -14.33 30.28 -19.18
C ALA A 174 -14.21 31.65 -18.50
N GLN A 175 -13.97 32.69 -19.30
CA GLN A 175 -13.91 34.07 -18.83
C GLN A 175 -14.70 34.97 -19.78
N ILE A 176 -15.41 35.95 -19.21
CA ILE A 176 -16.07 37.01 -19.96
C ILE A 176 -15.44 38.36 -19.62
N PHE A 177 -15.21 39.18 -20.64
CA PHE A 177 -14.75 40.55 -20.45
C PHE A 177 -15.41 41.49 -21.46
N SER A 178 -15.64 42.73 -21.04
CA SER A 178 -16.20 43.80 -21.89
C SER A 178 -15.06 44.70 -22.33
N THR A 179 -14.68 44.67 -23.60
CA THR A 179 -13.62 45.57 -24.12
C THR A 179 -14.16 46.93 -24.56
N THR A 180 -15.45 47.00 -24.88
CA THR A 180 -16.20 48.21 -25.31
C THR A 180 -17.64 48.11 -24.82
N ASP A 181 -18.39 49.22 -24.75
CA ASP A 181 -19.78 49.22 -24.25
C ASP A 181 -20.75 48.32 -25.03
N ALA A 182 -20.42 47.95 -26.27
CA ALA A 182 -21.33 47.23 -27.17
C ALA A 182 -21.08 45.71 -27.29
N GLN A 183 -19.93 45.17 -26.85
CA GLN A 183 -19.58 43.76 -27.09
C GLN A 183 -19.04 43.06 -25.85
N LEU A 184 -19.44 41.79 -25.71
CA LEU A 184 -18.93 40.84 -24.74
C LEU A 184 -17.97 39.87 -25.43
N HIS A 185 -16.80 39.68 -24.82
CA HIS A 185 -15.76 38.78 -25.29
C HIS A 185 -15.66 37.60 -24.34
N TYR A 186 -15.82 36.40 -24.89
CA TYR A 186 -15.67 35.15 -24.19
C TYR A 186 -14.34 34.52 -24.57
N SER A 187 -13.59 34.06 -23.57
CA SER A 187 -12.37 33.28 -23.71
C SER A 187 -12.58 31.94 -23.02
N PHE A 188 -12.41 30.86 -23.77
CA PHE A 188 -12.54 29.50 -23.28
C PHE A 188 -11.18 28.83 -23.37
N ARG A 189 -10.62 28.48 -22.21
CA ARG A 189 -9.33 27.82 -22.08
C ARG A 189 -9.55 26.36 -21.71
N PHE A 190 -8.90 25.48 -22.45
CA PHE A 190 -8.94 24.04 -22.25
C PHE A 190 -7.52 23.51 -22.11
N MET A 191 -7.29 22.67 -21.11
CA MET A 191 -5.99 22.08 -20.82
C MET A 191 -6.16 20.61 -20.45
N VAL A 192 -5.50 19.72 -21.18
CA VAL A 192 -5.48 18.30 -20.88
C VAL A 192 -4.56 18.01 -19.68
N GLN A 193 -5.03 17.17 -18.76
CA GLN A 193 -4.31 16.76 -17.56
C GLN A 193 -3.80 15.31 -17.70
N ALA A 194 -2.54 15.12 -17.30
CA ALA A 194 -1.84 13.83 -17.26
C ALA A 194 -1.68 13.10 -18.60
N VAL A 195 -0.66 12.25 -18.65
CA VAL A 195 -0.38 11.38 -19.78
C VAL A 195 -1.06 10.04 -19.54
N ILE A 196 -1.97 9.65 -20.43
CA ILE A 196 -2.47 8.28 -20.49
C ILE A 196 -1.67 7.55 -21.57
N LYS A 197 -1.08 6.41 -21.21
CA LYS A 197 -0.25 5.61 -22.13
C LYS A 197 -1.05 4.92 -23.24
N HIS A 198 -2.37 4.91 -23.12
CA HIS A 198 -3.28 4.19 -24.00
C HIS A 198 -4.11 5.17 -24.82
N ASP A 199 -3.85 5.21 -26.12
CA ASP A 199 -4.48 6.14 -27.07
C ASP A 199 -6.02 6.05 -27.04
N GLU A 200 -6.56 4.85 -26.82
CA GLU A 200 -8.01 4.61 -26.71
C GLU A 200 -8.65 5.42 -25.58
N ARG A 201 -7.94 5.79 -24.52
CA ARG A 201 -8.47 6.54 -23.37
C ARG A 201 -8.10 8.03 -23.39
N SER A 202 -7.44 8.45 -24.46
CA SER A 202 -6.99 9.84 -24.65
C SER A 202 -8.12 10.73 -25.18
N ILE A 203 -8.00 12.03 -24.92
CA ILE A 203 -8.86 13.03 -25.53
C ILE A 203 -8.41 13.24 -26.98
N THR A 204 -9.28 12.91 -27.91
CA THR A 204 -9.01 13.01 -29.35
C THR A 204 -9.40 14.37 -29.91
N GLY A 205 -10.44 14.99 -29.34
CA GLY A 205 -11.03 16.25 -29.80
C GLY A 205 -11.63 17.05 -28.64
N ALA A 206 -11.62 18.38 -28.75
CA ALA A 206 -12.42 19.23 -27.88
C ALA A 206 -12.86 20.47 -28.66
N ARG A 207 -14.04 20.98 -28.32
CA ARG A 207 -14.63 22.15 -28.96
C ARG A 207 -15.67 22.84 -28.09
N VAL A 208 -15.90 24.12 -28.35
CA VAL A 208 -17.00 24.88 -27.76
C VAL A 208 -18.09 25.08 -28.80
N LYS A 209 -19.27 24.51 -28.54
CA LYS A 209 -20.47 24.75 -29.35
C LYS A 209 -21.18 26.00 -28.85
N VAL A 210 -21.54 26.87 -29.79
CA VAL A 210 -22.24 28.12 -29.51
C VAL A 210 -23.67 28.01 -30.02
N PHE A 211 -24.62 28.24 -29.13
CA PHE A 211 -26.04 28.26 -29.45
C PHE A 211 -26.59 29.67 -29.30
N LYS A 212 -27.48 30.07 -30.22
CA LYS A 212 -28.32 31.27 -30.08
C LYS A 212 -29.77 30.84 -30.20
N GLU A 213 -30.58 31.16 -29.19
CA GLU A 213 -32.03 30.85 -29.15
C GLU A 213 -32.37 29.36 -29.41
N GLY A 214 -31.45 28.45 -29.07
CA GLY A 214 -31.62 27.00 -29.22
C GLY A 214 -31.05 26.41 -30.50
N GLU A 215 -30.52 27.22 -31.43
CA GLU A 215 -29.86 26.73 -32.65
C GLU A 215 -28.33 26.81 -32.53
N GLU A 216 -27.63 25.76 -32.95
CA GLU A 216 -26.16 25.76 -33.05
C GLU A 216 -25.74 26.68 -34.20
N ILE A 217 -24.98 27.73 -33.89
CA ILE A 217 -24.56 28.75 -34.85
C ILE A 217 -23.06 28.77 -35.11
N SER A 218 -22.27 28.17 -34.22
CA SER A 218 -20.81 28.13 -34.35
C SER A 218 -20.21 26.99 -33.55
N ASN A 219 -19.04 26.54 -33.99
CA ASN A 219 -18.26 25.50 -33.37
C ASN A 219 -16.79 25.92 -33.34
N LEU A 220 -16.24 26.04 -32.13
CA LEU A 220 -14.89 26.54 -31.88
C LEU A 220 -13.99 25.37 -31.49
N GLU A 221 -13.34 24.77 -32.48
CA GLU A 221 -12.41 23.66 -32.25
C GLU A 221 -11.09 24.15 -31.62
N TYR A 222 -10.61 23.41 -30.61
CA TYR A 222 -9.32 23.73 -30.01
C TYR A 222 -8.19 23.30 -30.93
N PRO A 223 -7.23 24.20 -31.25
CA PRO A 223 -6.05 23.84 -32.00
C PRO A 223 -5.12 23.05 -31.08
N PHE A 224 -5.17 21.73 -31.15
CA PHE A 224 -4.22 20.88 -30.44
C PHE A 224 -2.89 20.82 -31.19
N ASP A 225 -2.14 21.92 -31.14
CA ASP A 225 -0.78 21.99 -31.69
C ASP A 225 0.23 21.44 -30.67
N GLY A 226 0.79 20.25 -30.94
CA GLY A 226 1.89 19.70 -30.16
C GLY A 226 1.83 18.19 -29.93
N PRO A 227 2.89 17.60 -29.35
CA PRO A 227 2.90 16.20 -28.96
C PRO A 227 1.74 15.91 -27.99
N MET A 228 1.11 14.73 -28.13
CA MET A 228 -0.12 14.28 -27.44
C MET A 228 -0.16 14.49 -25.91
N ASN A 229 0.99 14.76 -25.29
CA ASN A 229 1.20 14.74 -23.85
C ASN A 229 0.82 16.04 -23.12
N PHE A 230 0.72 17.17 -23.82
CA PHE A 230 0.27 18.45 -23.26
C PHE A 230 -0.48 19.24 -24.32
N ARG A 231 -1.80 19.19 -24.26
CA ARG A 231 -2.71 19.92 -25.15
C ARG A 231 -3.36 21.03 -24.36
N GLU A 232 -2.95 22.26 -24.65
CA GLU A 232 -3.59 23.46 -24.14
C GLU A 232 -4.02 24.33 -25.33
N GLY A 233 -5.24 24.85 -25.27
CA GLY A 233 -5.75 25.76 -26.27
C GLY A 233 -6.67 26.80 -25.65
N THR A 234 -6.77 27.93 -26.33
CA THR A 234 -7.76 28.97 -26.01
C THR A 234 -8.50 29.35 -27.28
N VAL A 235 -9.83 29.29 -27.21
CA VAL A 235 -10.71 29.78 -28.29
C VAL A 235 -11.51 30.97 -27.78
N ASN A 236 -11.80 31.91 -28.67
CA ASN A 236 -12.46 33.16 -28.31
C ASN A 236 -13.75 33.33 -29.11
N TYR A 237 -14.77 33.92 -28.50
CA TYR A 237 -16.03 34.26 -29.16
C TYR A 237 -16.50 35.66 -28.75
N ARG A 238 -17.27 36.32 -29.62
CA ARG A 238 -17.77 37.67 -29.36
C ARG A 238 -19.25 37.75 -29.68
N ILE A 239 -20.00 38.42 -28.81
CA ILE A 239 -21.43 38.66 -29.00
C ILE A 239 -21.78 40.12 -28.69
N PRO A 240 -22.85 40.67 -29.28
CA PRO A 240 -23.45 41.91 -28.82
C PRO A 240 -23.88 41.78 -27.35
N LYS A 241 -23.62 42.82 -26.55
CA LYS A 241 -23.94 42.79 -25.10
C LYS A 241 -25.44 42.65 -24.83
N GLU A 242 -26.27 43.24 -25.68
CA GLU A 242 -27.73 43.17 -25.62
C GLU A 242 -28.30 41.77 -25.86
N ASP A 243 -27.56 40.92 -26.58
CA ASP A 243 -27.99 39.56 -26.90
C ASP A 243 -27.51 38.53 -25.85
N GLN A 244 -26.83 38.93 -24.77
CA GLN A 244 -26.15 37.98 -23.86
C GLN A 244 -27.05 36.81 -23.41
N SER A 245 -28.31 37.08 -23.06
CA SER A 245 -29.28 36.09 -22.59
C SER A 245 -29.74 35.10 -23.67
N LEU A 246 -29.51 35.42 -24.94
CA LEU A 246 -29.88 34.59 -26.08
C LEU A 246 -28.84 33.52 -26.38
N TYR A 247 -27.62 33.66 -25.86
CA TYR A 247 -26.51 32.77 -26.14
C TYR A 247 -26.30 31.72 -25.04
N LYS A 248 -25.96 30.50 -25.46
CA LYS A 248 -25.48 29.42 -24.60
C LYS A 248 -24.22 28.80 -25.18
N PHE A 249 -23.35 28.30 -24.30
CA PHE A 249 -22.10 27.68 -24.67
C PHE A 249 -22.04 26.29 -24.08
N PHE A 250 -21.59 25.31 -24.87
CA PHE A 250 -21.40 23.94 -24.41
C PHE A 250 -19.98 23.47 -24.76
N LEU A 251 -19.28 22.93 -23.78
CA LEU A 251 -18.02 22.23 -24.00
C LEU A 251 -18.33 20.81 -24.46
N GLU A 252 -17.73 20.39 -25.56
CA GLU A 252 -17.78 19.02 -26.04
C GLU A 252 -16.37 18.45 -26.12
N VAL A 253 -16.16 17.27 -25.53
CA VAL A 253 -14.88 16.57 -25.46
C VAL A 253 -15.04 15.15 -25.98
N ASP A 254 -14.28 14.82 -27.02
CA ASP A 254 -14.28 13.51 -27.66
C ASP A 254 -13.12 12.66 -27.16
N TYR A 255 -13.39 11.39 -26.88
CA TYR A 255 -12.41 10.43 -26.39
C TYR A 255 -12.18 9.30 -27.41
N GLY A 256 -10.97 8.72 -27.38
CA GLY A 256 -10.59 7.58 -28.24
C GLY A 256 -11.45 6.32 -28.06
N LEU A 257 -12.25 6.26 -26.97
CA LEU A 257 -13.22 5.22 -26.66
C LEU A 257 -14.45 5.25 -27.58
N GLY A 258 -14.58 6.32 -28.40
CA GLY A 258 -15.77 6.58 -29.21
C GLY A 258 -16.91 7.25 -28.44
N GLU A 259 -16.62 7.78 -27.25
CA GLU A 259 -17.57 8.50 -26.41
C GLU A 259 -17.28 10.00 -26.38
N THR A 260 -18.34 10.77 -26.21
CA THR A 260 -18.30 12.24 -26.16
C THR A 260 -18.95 12.71 -24.88
N LYS A 261 -18.28 13.63 -24.18
CA LYS A 261 -18.82 14.32 -23.00
C LYS A 261 -19.23 15.73 -23.38
N THR A 262 -20.45 16.13 -23.02
CA THR A 262 -20.96 17.49 -23.27
C THR A 262 -21.40 18.14 -21.96
N GLU A 263 -20.95 19.37 -21.71
CA GLU A 263 -21.23 20.11 -20.48
C GLU A 263 -21.63 21.56 -20.82
N GLU A 264 -22.70 22.08 -20.19
CA GLU A 264 -23.06 23.50 -20.33
C GLU A 264 -22.00 24.37 -19.63
N ILE A 265 -21.51 25.38 -20.33
CA ILE A 265 -20.52 26.32 -19.81
C ILE A 265 -21.27 27.46 -19.12
N ILE A 266 -21.14 27.52 -17.81
CA ILE A 266 -21.60 28.65 -17.00
C ILE A 266 -20.42 29.62 -16.87
N VAL A 267 -20.62 30.85 -17.33
CA VAL A 267 -19.62 31.92 -17.26
C VAL A 267 -20.08 32.91 -16.20
N ASP A 268 -19.39 32.92 -15.07
CA ASP A 268 -19.61 33.88 -13.98
C ASP A 268 -19.09 35.29 -14.34
#